data_AF-A0A1L3SXF6-F1
#
_entry.id   AF-A0A1L3SXF6-F1
#
_cell.length_a   1.000
_cell.length_b   1.000
_cell.length_c   1.000
_cell.angle_alpha   90.00
_cell.angle_beta   90.00
_cell.angle_gamma   90.00
#
_symmetry.space_group_name_H-M   'P 1'
#
loop_
_entity.id
_entity.type
_entity.pdbx_description
1 polymer ?
#
loop_
_entity_poly.entity_id
_entity_poly.type
_entity_poly.pdbx_seq_one_letter_code
_entity_poly.pdbx_strand_id
1 'polypeptide(L)'
;MEHLALPLFYARQQAPNMPNTQKTFKQADLQRAIRAARACDLPIIRSEITNDGRIVLVHFDTTAPSAIPANDDAPANEWDKYFNAAEKE
;
A
#
# COMPACT_ATOMS: atom_id res chain seq x y z
N MET A 1 21.19 68.48 -19.27
CA MET A 1 20.28 67.45 -18.72
C MET A 1 20.12 66.42 -19.80
N GLU A 2 20.24 65.13 -19.47
CA GLU A 2 19.62 63.94 -20.11
C GLU A 2 20.49 62.72 -19.76
N HIS A 3 20.14 62.17 -18.59
CA HIS A 3 20.10 60.77 -18.16
C HIS A 3 21.15 59.76 -18.66
N LEU A 4 22.07 59.46 -17.75
CA LEU A 4 22.88 58.24 -17.69
C LEU A 4 21.97 56.99 -17.69
N ALA A 5 21.98 56.23 -18.78
CA ALA A 5 21.39 54.91 -18.83
C ALA A 5 22.32 53.92 -18.12
N LEU A 6 22.01 53.61 -16.86
CA LEU A 6 22.68 52.55 -16.11
C LEU A 6 22.30 51.18 -16.71
N PRO A 7 23.25 50.24 -16.87
CA PRO A 7 22.94 48.93 -17.39
C PRO A 7 22.14 48.12 -16.35
N LEU A 8 20.95 47.68 -16.75
CA LEU A 8 20.05 46.75 -16.04
C LEU A 8 20.62 45.33 -16.00
N PHE A 9 21.85 45.13 -15.51
CA PHE A 9 22.29 43.81 -15.06
C PHE A 9 21.81 43.59 -13.64
N TYR A 10 20.49 43.47 -13.51
CA TYR A 10 19.87 42.95 -12.29
C TYR A 10 20.28 41.49 -12.18
N ALA A 11 21.22 41.22 -11.27
CA ALA A 11 21.61 39.86 -10.91
C ALA A 11 20.33 39.06 -10.61
N ARG A 12 20.06 38.03 -11.44
CA ARG A 12 19.05 37.01 -11.18
C ARG A 12 19.49 36.28 -9.91
N GLN A 13 19.05 36.78 -8.75
CA GLN A 13 19.23 36.11 -7.47
C GLN A 13 18.70 34.68 -7.63
N GLN A 14 19.59 33.70 -7.53
CA GLN A 14 19.19 32.31 -7.44
C GLN A 14 18.37 32.19 -6.16
N ALA A 15 17.11 31.75 -6.29
CA ALA A 15 16.25 31.53 -5.14
C ALA A 15 16.97 30.59 -4.15
N PRO A 16 16.94 30.87 -2.85
CA PRO A 16 17.54 29.97 -1.88
C PRO A 16 16.89 28.60 -2.00
N ASN A 17 17.72 27.57 -2.20
CA ASN A 17 17.31 26.17 -2.14
C ASN A 17 16.69 25.94 -0.74
N MET A 18 15.36 25.97 -0.66
CA MET A 18 14.67 25.82 0.62
C MET A 18 15.03 24.45 1.20
N PRO A 19 15.34 24.35 2.50
CA PRO A 19 15.56 23.06 3.12
C PRO A 19 14.29 22.22 2.90
N ASN A 20 14.45 21.05 2.24
CA ASN A 20 13.41 20.04 2.18
C ASN A 20 13.10 19.65 3.62
N THR A 21 12.07 20.25 4.21
CA THR A 21 11.58 19.90 5.55
C THR A 21 11.34 18.40 5.54
N GLN A 22 12.24 17.66 6.19
CA GLN A 22 12.13 16.20 6.26
C GLN A 22 10.74 15.86 6.78
N LYS A 23 9.92 15.27 5.92
CA LYS A 23 8.54 14.94 6.28
C LYS A 23 8.59 13.80 7.27
N THR A 24 8.21 14.08 8.51
CA THR A 24 8.14 13.09 9.57
C THR A 24 6.77 12.42 9.54
N PHE A 25 6.73 11.11 9.82
CA PHE A 25 5.48 10.37 10.01
C PHE A 25 5.32 10.04 11.50
N LYS A 26 4.07 9.93 11.97
CA LYS A 26 3.79 9.51 13.34
C LYS A 26 3.51 8.01 13.36
N GLN A 27 4.04 7.30 14.35
CA GLN A 27 3.75 5.88 14.55
C GLN A 27 2.25 5.61 14.73
N ALA A 28 1.52 6.55 15.34
CA ALA A 28 0.07 6.47 15.48
C ALA A 28 -0.66 6.42 14.12
N ASP A 29 -0.12 7.07 13.08
CA ASP A 29 -0.71 7.07 11.75
C ASP A 29 -0.49 5.72 11.05
N LEU A 30 0.68 5.08 11.25
CA LEU A 30 0.94 3.72 10.77
C LEU A 30 -0.02 2.71 11.41
N GLN A 31 -0.19 2.78 12.72
CA GLN A 31 -1.12 1.91 13.44
C GLN A 31 -2.56 2.11 12.94
N ARG A 32 -2.96 3.36 12.68
CA ARG A 32 -4.28 3.69 12.14
C ARG A 32 -4.48 3.10 10.75
N ALA A 33 -3.49 3.23 9.86
CA ALA A 33 -3.54 2.66 8.52
C ALA A 33 -3.66 1.13 8.55
N ILE A 34 -2.87 0.44 9.39
CA ILE A 34 -2.93 -1.02 9.54
C ILE A 34 -4.30 -1.47 10.06
N ARG A 35 -4.85 -0.76 11.05
CA ARG A 35 -6.20 -1.06 11.59
C ARG A 35 -7.27 -0.89 10.51
N ALA A 36 -7.21 0.17 9.72
CA ALA A 36 -8.14 0.40 8.61
C ALA A 36 -8.06 -0.71 7.55
N ALA A 37 -6.85 -1.09 7.12
CA ALA A 37 -6.67 -2.18 6.16
C ALA A 37 -7.21 -3.52 6.68
N ARG A 38 -6.98 -3.84 7.96
CA ARG A 38 -7.55 -5.05 8.60
C ARG A 38 -9.07 -5.00 8.69
N ALA A 39 -9.66 -3.84 8.94
CA ALA A 39 -11.12 -3.68 8.98
C ALA A 39 -11.77 -3.86 7.59
N CYS A 40 -10.99 -3.74 6.52
CA CYS A 40 -11.41 -4.01 5.14
C CYS A 40 -11.01 -5.42 4.67
N ASP A 41 -10.56 -6.30 5.58
CA ASP A 41 -10.05 -7.64 5.26
C ASP A 41 -8.97 -7.64 4.18
N LEU A 42 -8.17 -6.56 4.09
CA LEU A 42 -7.07 -6.45 3.14
C LEU A 42 -5.81 -7.10 3.75
N PRO A 43 -5.32 -8.22 3.19
CA PRO A 43 -4.11 -8.85 3.67
C PRO A 43 -2.88 -7.99 3.32
N ILE A 44 -2.30 -7.36 4.34
CA ILE A 44 -1.10 -6.53 4.18
C ILE A 44 0.12 -7.43 4.00
N ILE A 45 0.81 -7.28 2.88
CA ILE A 45 2.06 -7.98 2.56
C ILE A 45 3.25 -7.19 3.09
N ARG A 46 3.24 -5.87 2.85
CA ARG A 46 4.34 -4.97 3.16
C ARG A 46 3.84 -3.57 3.47
N SER A 47 4.45 -2.92 4.44
CA SER A 47 4.27 -1.49 4.72
C SER A 47 5.53 -0.73 4.32
N GLU A 48 5.34 0.37 3.61
CA GLU A 48 6.41 1.25 3.15
C GLU A 48 6.17 2.67 3.68
N ILE A 49 7.24 3.32 4.11
CA ILE A 49 7.24 4.73 4.48
C ILE A 49 8.14 5.43 3.50
N THR A 50 7.55 6.30 2.68
CA THR A 50 8.27 7.02 1.64
C THR A 50 9.00 8.23 2.21
N ASN A 51 9.99 8.73 1.46
CA ASN A 51 10.77 9.92 1.87
C ASN A 51 9.93 11.21 1.96
N ASP A 52 8.71 11.20 1.39
CA ASP A 52 7.73 12.28 1.55
C ASP A 52 6.74 12.05 2.70
N GLY A 53 7.02 11.08 3.59
CA GLY A 53 6.27 10.83 4.82
C GLY A 53 4.92 10.16 4.62
N ARG A 54 4.66 9.58 3.43
CA ARG A 54 3.43 8.81 3.19
C ARG A 54 3.61 7.37 3.67
N ILE A 55 2.51 6.78 4.09
CA ILE A 55 2.44 5.38 4.52
C ILE A 55 1.70 4.63 3.42
N VAL A 56 2.38 3.67 2.79
CA VAL A 56 1.84 2.83 1.73
C VAL A 56 1.72 1.41 2.28
N LEU A 57 0.53 0.82 2.15
CA LEU A 57 0.28 -0.58 2.50
C LEU A 57 0.06 -1.36 1.22
N VAL A 58 0.97 -2.30 0.94
CA VAL A 58 0.89 -3.19 -0.21
C VAL A 58 0.07 -4.41 0.19
N HIS A 59 -0.98 -4.70 -0.57
CA HIS A 59 -1.85 -5.86 -0.41
C HIS A 59 -2.02 -6.58 -1.75
N PHE A 60 -2.51 -7.82 -1.72
CA PHE A 60 -2.93 -8.49 -2.95
C PHE A 60 -4.17 -7.80 -3.51
N ASP A 61 -4.29 -7.71 -4.83
CA ASP A 61 -5.56 -7.37 -5.46
C ASP A 61 -6.52 -8.53 -5.21
N THR A 62 -7.35 -8.42 -4.17
CA THR A 62 -8.52 -9.28 -3.97
C THR A 62 -9.58 -8.88 -4.99
N THR A 63 -9.27 -9.03 -6.28
CA THR A 63 -10.28 -9.03 -7.34
C THR A 63 -10.49 -10.45 -7.80
N ALA A 64 -11.18 -11.24 -6.98
CA ALA A 64 -12.06 -12.29 -7.47
C ALA A 64 -13.03 -12.69 -6.35
N PRO A 65 -14.35 -12.56 -6.53
CA PRO A 65 -15.26 -13.42 -5.80
C PRO A 65 -14.90 -14.86 -6.20
N SER A 66 -14.45 -15.66 -5.24
CA SER A 66 -14.36 -17.10 -5.37
C SER A 66 -15.78 -17.63 -5.56
N ALA A 67 -16.28 -17.61 -6.80
CA ALA A 67 -17.39 -18.45 -7.20
C ALA A 67 -16.86 -19.88 -7.12
N ILE A 68 -17.03 -20.51 -5.96
CA ILE A 68 -16.98 -21.96 -5.85
C ILE A 68 -18.11 -22.43 -6.79
N PRO A 69 -17.84 -23.10 -7.92
CA PRO A 69 -18.92 -23.75 -8.62
C PRO A 69 -19.50 -24.75 -7.63
N ALA A 70 -20.78 -24.61 -7.29
CA ALA A 70 -21.51 -25.62 -6.55
C ALA A 70 -21.53 -26.88 -7.43
N ASN A 71 -20.51 -27.71 -7.29
CA ASN A 71 -20.51 -29.07 -7.80
C ASN A 71 -21.41 -29.86 -6.86
N ASP A 72 -22.72 -29.77 -7.11
CA ASP A 72 -23.71 -30.63 -6.47
C ASP A 72 -23.57 -32.10 -6.91
N ASP A 73 -22.69 -32.40 -7.87
CA ASP A 73 -22.44 -33.75 -8.42
C ASP A 73 -20.94 -34.14 -8.43
N ALA A 74 -20.18 -33.84 -7.38
CA ALA A 74 -18.86 -34.45 -7.23
C ALA A 74 -19.00 -35.94 -6.86
N PRO A 75 -18.59 -36.91 -7.70
CA PRO A 75 -18.59 -38.31 -7.30
C PRO A 75 -17.67 -38.47 -6.10
N ALA A 76 -18.17 -39.15 -5.05
CA ALA A 76 -17.41 -39.41 -3.83
C ALA A 76 -16.00 -39.86 -4.18
N ASN A 77 -15.02 -39.07 -3.76
CA ASN A 77 -13.62 -39.31 -4.08
C ASN A 77 -13.24 -40.70 -3.55
N GLU A 78 -12.66 -41.54 -4.39
CA GLU A 78 -12.30 -42.91 -4.04
C GLU A 78 -11.31 -42.97 -2.85
N TRP A 79 -10.58 -41.87 -2.63
CA TRP A 79 -9.68 -41.67 -1.50
C TRP A 79 -10.40 -41.49 -0.14
N ASP A 80 -11.66 -41.03 -0.11
CA ASP A 80 -12.45 -40.87 1.13
C ASP A 80 -12.86 -42.21 1.75
N LYS A 81 -12.85 -43.29 0.96
CA LYS A 81 -13.12 -44.65 1.44
C LYS A 81 -12.03 -45.15 2.39
N TYR A 82 -10.79 -44.73 2.16
CA TYR A 82 -9.64 -45.19 2.96
C TYR A 82 -9.51 -44.44 4.29
N PHE A 83 -9.93 -43.17 4.36
CA PHE A 83 -9.90 -42.41 5.61
C PHE A 83 -10.97 -42.87 6.61
N ASN A 84 -12.19 -43.14 6.16
CA ASN A 84 -13.29 -43.55 7.04
C ASN A 84 -13.20 -45.03 7.50
N ALA A 85 -12.35 -45.84 6.87
CA ALA A 85 -12.15 -47.23 7.25
C ALA A 85 -11.28 -47.40 8.51
N ALA A 86 -10.44 -46.40 8.83
CA ALA A 86 -9.51 -46.45 9.96
C ALA A 86 -10.15 -46.09 11.32
N GLU A 87 -11.33 -45.47 11.33
CA GLU A 87 -12.02 -45.06 12.58
C GLU A 87 -12.96 -46.13 13.16
N LYS A 88 -13.02 -47.33 12.57
CA LYS A 88 -14.01 -48.36 12.91
C LYS A 88 -13.47 -49.59 13.66
N GLU A 89 -12.28 -49.49 14.27
CA GLU A 89 -11.77 -50.49 15.23
C GLU A 89 -11.77 -49.96 16.67
#